data_AF-A0A965F0L7-F1
#
_entry.id   AF-A0A965F0L7-F1
#
_cell.length_a   1.000
_cell.length_b   1.000
_cell.length_c   1.000
_cell.angle_alpha   90.00
_cell.angle_beta   90.00
_cell.angle_gamma   90.00
#
_symmetry.space_group_name_H-M   'P 1'
#
loop_
_entity.id
_entity.type
_entity.pdbx_description
1 polymer ?
#
loop_
_entity_poly.entity_id
_entity_poly.type
_entity_poly.pdbx_seq_one_letter_code
_entity_poly.pdbx_strand_id
1 'polypeptide(L)'
;MDREEFLDKLASLRMAPRAGGERYPHKPLLLLWLLGRLQQQGASACTYEEAEKPVSRLLDDFGPPSTQRYRAAMPFVHLERELWQLNGDEGQPLKDNR
;
A
#
# COMPACT_ATOMS: atom_id res chain seq x y z
N MET A 1 -11.94 -3.33 -14.40
CA MET A 1 -12.23 -4.15 -13.21
C MET A 1 -13.62 -3.78 -12.73
N ASP A 2 -14.48 -4.78 -12.57
CA ASP A 2 -15.79 -4.57 -11.95
C ASP A 2 -15.70 -4.69 -10.42
N ARG A 3 -16.85 -4.58 -9.73
CA ARG A 3 -16.89 -4.60 -8.27
C ARG A 3 -16.51 -5.97 -7.68
N GLU A 4 -16.94 -7.06 -8.30
CA GLU A 4 -16.70 -8.41 -7.78
C GLU A 4 -15.23 -8.77 -7.94
N GLU A 5 -14.69 -8.54 -9.13
CA GLU A 5 -13.27 -8.72 -9.43
C GLU A 5 -12.38 -7.88 -8.49
N PHE A 6 -12.80 -6.65 -8.17
CA PHE A 6 -12.08 -5.81 -7.22
C PHE A 6 -12.08 -6.39 -5.81
N LEU A 7 -13.23 -6.81 -5.31
CA LEU A 7 -13.35 -7.40 -3.97
C LEU A 7 -12.54 -8.70 -3.87
N ASP A 8 -12.54 -9.52 -4.92
CA ASP A 8 -11.74 -10.74 -4.96
C ASP A 8 -10.24 -10.45 -4.89
N LYS A 9 -9.76 -9.45 -5.64
CA LYS A 9 -8.35 -9.04 -5.58
C LYS A 9 -7.96 -8.48 -4.20
N LEU A 10 -8.86 -7.75 -3.55
CA LEU A 10 -8.65 -7.31 -2.16
C LEU A 10 -8.60 -8.50 -1.19
N ALA A 11 -9.49 -9.49 -1.34
CA ALA A 11 -9.52 -10.68 -0.50
C ALA A 11 -8.28 -11.57 -0.69
N SER A 12 -7.75 -11.64 -1.91
CA SER A 12 -6.55 -12.43 -2.25
C SER A 12 -5.23 -11.67 -2.03
N LEU A 13 -5.26 -10.50 -1.40
CA LEU A 13 -4.08 -9.64 -1.28
C LEU A 13 -2.91 -10.38 -0.59
N ARG A 14 -1.77 -10.45 -1.29
CA ARG A 14 -0.57 -11.12 -0.75
C ARG A 14 0.08 -10.28 0.33
N MET A 15 -0.08 -10.68 1.58
CA MET A 15 0.60 -10.10 2.73
C MET A 15 1.88 -10.87 3.08
N ALA A 16 2.92 -10.16 3.52
CA ALA A 16 4.17 -10.77 3.95
C ALA A 16 3.98 -11.60 5.23
N PRO A 17 4.53 -12.83 5.31
CA PRO A 17 4.41 -13.66 6.50
C PRO A 17 5.22 -13.09 7.68
N ARG A 18 4.74 -13.35 8.89
CA ARG A 18 5.42 -13.09 10.16
C ARG A 18 5.64 -14.41 10.91
N ALA A 19 6.56 -14.41 11.86
CA ALA A 19 6.72 -15.52 12.80
C ALA A 19 5.38 -15.86 13.49
N GLY A 20 5.14 -17.15 13.73
CA GLY A 20 3.92 -17.62 14.39
C GLY A 20 2.68 -17.73 13.49
N GLY A 21 2.83 -17.60 12.16
CA GLY A 21 1.73 -17.77 11.21
C GLY A 21 0.90 -16.50 10.95
N GLU A 22 1.24 -15.40 11.65
CA GLU A 22 0.65 -14.08 11.40
C GLU A 22 1.12 -13.48 10.07
N ARG A 23 0.48 -12.38 9.66
CA ARG A 23 0.83 -11.63 8.45
C ARG A 23 0.95 -10.14 8.77
N TYR A 24 1.92 -9.48 8.14
CA TYR A 24 2.10 -8.04 8.32
C TYR A 24 0.96 -7.25 7.63
N PRO A 25 0.33 -6.28 8.32
CA PRO A 25 -0.82 -5.54 7.79
C PRO A 25 -0.43 -4.42 6.81
N HIS A 26 0.79 -4.43 6.29
CA HIS A 26 1.38 -3.28 5.60
C HIS A 26 0.62 -2.87 4.33
N LYS A 27 0.34 -3.82 3.43
CA LYS A 27 -0.41 -3.55 2.19
C LYS A 27 -1.88 -3.19 2.47
N PRO A 28 -2.63 -3.91 3.33
CA PRO A 28 -3.99 -3.50 3.70
C PRO A 28 -4.07 -2.07 4.25
N LEU A 29 -3.15 -1.67 5.12
CA LEU A 29 -3.15 -0.33 5.71
C LEU A 29 -2.86 0.76 4.66
N LEU A 30 -1.95 0.51 3.71
CA LEU A 30 -1.75 1.41 2.57
C LEU A 30 -3.01 1.53 1.72
N LEU A 31 -3.68 0.42 1.40
CA LEU A 31 -4.92 0.43 0.60
C LEU A 31 -6.03 1.22 1.29
N LEU A 32 -6.23 1.01 2.59
CA LEU A 32 -7.24 1.75 3.35
C LEU A 32 -6.95 3.26 3.34
N TRP A 33 -5.70 3.65 3.48
CA TRP A 33 -5.31 5.06 3.36
C TRP A 33 -5.60 5.64 1.96
N LEU A 34 -5.26 4.90 0.89
CA LEU A 34 -5.54 5.32 -0.49
C LEU A 34 -7.04 5.47 -0.76
N LEU A 35 -7.86 4.54 -0.27
CA LEU A 35 -9.31 4.62 -0.38
C LEU A 35 -9.89 5.79 0.41
N GLY A 36 -9.37 6.06 1.61
CA GLY A 36 -9.73 7.23 2.40
C GLY A 36 -9.38 8.53 1.68
N ARG A 37 -8.19 8.60 1.05
CA ARG A 37 -7.78 9.75 0.22
C ARG A 37 -8.72 9.92 -0.97
N LEU A 38 -9.05 8.84 -1.68
CA LEU A 38 -10.01 8.86 -2.79
C LEU A 38 -11.38 9.39 -2.36
N GLN A 39 -11.88 8.94 -1.20
CA GLN A 39 -13.15 9.41 -0.66
C GLN A 39 -13.11 10.91 -0.32
N GLN A 40 -12.01 11.40 0.26
CA GLN A 40 -11.90 12.78 0.75
C GLN A 40 -11.52 13.79 -0.34
N GLN A 41 -10.71 13.37 -1.31
CA GLN A 41 -10.08 14.26 -2.31
C GLN A 41 -10.53 13.96 -3.75
N GLY A 42 -11.29 12.89 -3.97
CA GLY A 42 -11.70 12.45 -5.32
C GLY A 42 -10.57 11.77 -6.12
N ALA A 43 -9.37 11.62 -5.55
CA ALA A 43 -8.24 10.95 -6.19
C ALA A 43 -7.41 10.15 -5.17
N SER A 44 -6.95 8.95 -5.59
CA SER A 44 -6.00 8.14 -4.81
C SER A 44 -4.54 8.41 -5.18
N ALA A 45 -4.28 9.14 -6.27
CA ALA A 45 -2.93 9.47 -6.72
C ALA A 45 -2.18 10.28 -5.65
N CYS A 46 -0.95 9.88 -5.37
CA CYS A 46 -0.08 10.54 -4.41
C CYS A 46 1.40 10.26 -4.73
N THR A 47 2.28 11.15 -4.28
CA THR A 47 3.72 10.88 -4.22
C THR A 47 4.06 10.00 -3.01
N TYR A 48 5.27 9.44 -3.01
CA TYR A 48 5.76 8.73 -1.82
C TYR A 48 5.89 9.66 -0.62
N GLU A 49 6.34 10.91 -0.82
CA GLU A 49 6.48 11.90 0.26
C GLU A 49 5.15 12.21 0.95
N GLU A 50 4.05 12.29 0.18
CA GLU A 50 2.72 12.48 0.73
C GLU A 50 2.23 11.27 1.54
N ALA A 51 2.56 10.06 1.09
CA ALA A 51 2.12 8.82 1.71
C ALA A 51 2.97 8.40 2.91
N GLU A 52 4.27 8.71 2.91
CA GLU A 52 5.25 8.16 3.85
C GLU A 52 4.84 8.38 5.31
N LYS A 53 4.61 9.64 5.69
CA LYS A 53 4.30 10.00 7.07
C LYS A 53 2.94 9.46 7.56
N PRO A 54 1.81 9.68 6.85
CA PRO A 54 0.51 9.18 7.32
C PRO A 54 0.44 7.65 7.31
N VAL A 55 1.01 6.97 6.31
CA VAL A 55 1.00 5.50 6.26
C VAL A 55 1.92 4.93 7.34
N SER A 56 3.08 5.52 7.61
CA SER A 56 3.95 5.06 8.70
C SER A 56 3.26 5.14 10.07
N ARG A 57 2.48 6.20 10.31
CA ARG A 57 1.65 6.30 11.54
C ARG A 57 0.63 5.17 11.64
N LEU A 58 -0.09 4.86 10.55
CA LEU A 58 -1.01 3.72 10.54
C LEU A 58 -0.30 2.40 10.83
N LEU A 59 0.92 2.23 10.32
CA LEU A 59 1.74 1.04 10.57
C LEU A 59 2.24 0.97 12.02
N ASP A 60 2.43 2.11 12.68
CA ASP A 60 2.79 2.18 14.09
C ASP A 60 1.58 1.92 14.99
N ASP A 61 0.41 2.45 14.63
CA ASP A 61 -0.82 2.32 15.42
C ASP A 61 -1.46 0.91 15.32
N PHE A 62 -1.38 0.29 14.13
CA PHE A 62 -2.10 -0.96 13.83
C PHE A 62 -1.19 -2.11 13.39
N GLY A 63 0.11 -1.87 13.29
CA GLY A 63 1.11 -2.89 12.96
C GLY A 63 1.91 -3.34 14.16
N PRO A 64 2.72 -4.42 14.01
CA PRO A 64 3.67 -4.79 15.03
C PRO A 64 4.73 -3.69 15.21
N PRO A 65 5.30 -3.52 16.41
CA PRO A 65 6.40 -2.59 16.63
C PRO A 65 7.57 -2.85 15.68
N SER A 66 8.15 -1.81 15.08
CA SER A 66 9.48 -1.92 14.49
C SER A 66 10.22 -0.59 14.48
N THR A 67 11.54 -0.69 14.38
CA THR A 67 12.48 0.43 14.38
C THR A 67 12.79 0.95 12.98
N GLN A 68 12.14 0.41 11.95
CA GLN A 68 12.44 0.75 10.56
C GLN A 68 11.94 2.16 10.24
N ARG A 69 12.81 3.02 9.74
CA ARG A 69 12.48 4.43 9.43
C ARG A 69 11.50 4.59 8.27
N TYR A 70 11.61 3.71 7.26
CA TYR A 70 10.85 3.78 6.00
C TYR A 70 9.82 2.66 5.89
N ARG A 71 8.89 2.58 6.86
CA ARG A 71 7.93 1.45 6.97
C ARG A 71 6.95 1.43 5.80
N ALA A 72 6.60 2.61 5.29
CA ALA A 72 5.71 2.76 4.14
C ALA A 72 6.36 2.38 2.79
N ALA A 73 7.70 2.41 2.67
CA ALA A 73 8.39 2.18 1.39
C ALA A 73 8.05 0.81 0.78
N MET A 74 8.10 -0.25 1.59
CA MET A 74 7.84 -1.61 1.12
C MET A 74 6.39 -1.80 0.62
N PRO A 75 5.33 -1.51 1.38
CA PRO A 75 3.98 -1.63 0.86
C PRO A 75 3.73 -0.68 -0.32
N PHE A 76 4.33 0.52 -0.33
CA PHE A 76 4.18 1.48 -1.44
C PHE A 76 4.73 0.93 -2.76
N VAL A 77 5.90 0.29 -2.71
CA VAL A 77 6.51 -0.35 -3.88
C VAL A 77 5.85 -1.67 -4.24
N HIS A 78 5.41 -2.45 -3.23
CA HIS A 78 4.99 -3.84 -3.40
C HIS A 78 3.49 -4.09 -3.47
N LEU A 79 2.64 -3.06 -3.48
CA LEU A 79 1.21 -3.22 -3.72
C LEU A 79 0.96 -3.84 -5.11
N GLU A 80 -0.12 -4.63 -5.23
CA GLU A 80 -0.40 -5.38 -6.45
C GLU A 80 -0.68 -4.44 -7.62
N ARG A 81 -0.07 -4.70 -8.78
CA ARG A 81 -0.07 -3.78 -9.94
C ARG A 81 -1.47 -3.52 -10.51
N GLU A 82 -2.36 -4.49 -10.34
CA GLU A 82 -3.76 -4.38 -10.75
C GLU A 82 -4.57 -3.44 -9.85
N LEU A 83 -4.10 -3.20 -8.62
CA LEU A 83 -4.71 -2.27 -7.65
C LEU A 83 -3.95 -0.95 -7.56
N TRP A 84 -2.67 -0.92 -7.94
CA TRP A 84 -1.78 0.22 -7.74
C TRP A 84 -0.71 0.35 -8.82
N GLN A 85 -0.61 1.53 -9.42
CA GLN A 85 0.38 1.84 -10.43
C GLN A 85 1.41 2.82 -9.88
N LEU A 86 2.69 2.53 -10.11
CA LEU A 86 3.79 3.42 -9.74
C LEU A 86 4.36 4.05 -10.99
N ASN A 87 4.29 5.37 -11.04
CA ASN A 87 4.92 6.16 -12.09
C ASN A 87 6.13 6.87 -11.48
N GLY A 88 7.24 6.91 -12.23
CA GLY A 88 8.40 7.72 -11.90
C GLY A 88 8.10 9.20 -12.16
N ASP A 89 9.09 10.04 -11.87
CA ASP A 89 8.93 11.50 -11.93
C ASP A 89 8.56 12.02 -13.33
N GLU A 90 8.91 11.29 -14.38
CA GLU A 90 8.55 11.59 -15.78
C GLU A 90 7.17 11.03 -16.20
N GLY A 91 6.37 10.51 -15.25
CA GLY A 91 5.08 9.89 -15.51
C GLY A 91 5.17 8.50 -16.17
N GLN A 92 6.39 7.98 -16.36
CA GLN A 92 6.62 6.65 -16.92
C GLN A 92 6.44 5.58 -15.84
N PRO A 93 5.83 4.43 -16.15
CA PRO A 93 5.75 3.32 -15.21
C PRO A 93 7.16 2.95 -14.71
N LEU A 94 7.35 2.84 -13.38
CA LEU A 94 8.61 2.32 -12.87
C LEU A 94 8.78 0.89 -13.37
N LYS A 95 9.91 0.61 -14.03
CA LYS A 95 10.29 -0.76 -14.43
C LYS A 95 10.39 -1.60 -13.16
N ASP A 96 9.55 -2.63 -13.08
CA ASP A 96 9.58 -3.59 -11.97
C ASP A 96 10.77 -4.52 -12.18
N ASN A 97 11.79 -4.43 -11.32
CA ASN A 97 12.94 -5.35 -11.32
C ASN A 97 12.69 -6.59 -10.43
N ARG A 98 11.43 -7.01 -10.27
CA ARG A 98 11.06 -8.20 -9.51
C ARG A 98 11.37 -9.50 -10.22
#